data_AF-A0A1V5GA76-F1
#
_entry.id   AF-A0A1V5GA76-F1
#
_cell.length_a   1.000
_cell.length_b   1.000
_cell.length_c   1.000
_cell.angle_alpha   90.00
_cell.angle_beta   90.00
_cell.angle_gamma   90.00
#
_symmetry.space_group_name_H-M   'P 1'
#
loop_
_entity.id
_entity.type
_entity.pdbx_description
1 polymer ?
#
loop_
_entity_poly.entity_id
_entity_poly.type
_entity_poly.pdbx_seq_one_letter_code
_entity_poly.pdbx_strand_id
1 'polypeptide(L)'
;MPAKASGEIKTRVVRQIQKNGDIYVIERQTIYDPDRKYNKVLSGRIVSKIPKGGDVPIPTRPKRHKGEKASNSDAASGGLHATRSKTGMMDIISHIGTISGIDDAIYDNTDTGTAQKILSLARYLLATNGQSLPGITTWQYTHALPYEDGISEDIYSGLFDKIGRDESLQQNFFACRAARIRDRAVLAYDSTTISTYSENLPEARRGFNKAGDGHNTVKLLTLYSIETRQPIAFTKEPGNLPDVITIENALKQLTAIGIDNAEIITDNGYYSEKNLADLLSAHFDFITLIKVNIGWVKAELKEHIGEFRSISSACPFDVSTHGITVMLMHEFTKSRKYASRLSGLPKGSEEPFSRRIYLHLFFNPMRQIEEDTAFDKDLLEIKGYLEEGTPVEELSDDAQSKANEYITIRHYGSKITVVFNDQEIQKQKACHGYFALVSNCEKDPFECLAKYRRRGTIEAFFESGKQRMDCTRTRVWTTDRLRGRMFVQFVALCYYEYFSEQLREIKRHLTKANGDPVHDLKKNLELEARLKTWMDNKPVYLMLQWFDTVEKVGVSSKLLSRRWTTEITQRDGLFLDRLGVDHE
;
A
#
# COMPACT_ATOMS: atom_id res chain seq x y z
N MET A 1 89.88 -0.73 -37.51
CA MET A 1 88.61 -1.46 -37.23
C MET A 1 87.47 -0.67 -37.86
N PRO A 2 86.59 -1.27 -38.68
CA PRO A 2 85.40 -0.57 -39.17
C PRO A 2 84.46 -0.24 -38.00
N ALA A 3 83.86 0.95 -38.02
CA ALA A 3 82.98 1.44 -36.96
C ALA A 3 81.77 0.50 -36.75
N LYS A 4 81.52 0.11 -35.49
CA LYS A 4 80.32 -0.65 -35.11
C LYS A 4 79.06 0.15 -35.50
N ALA A 5 78.14 -0.47 -36.22
CA ALA A 5 76.84 0.13 -36.51
C ALA A 5 76.09 0.36 -35.19
N SER A 6 75.63 1.60 -34.93
CA SER A 6 75.11 2.00 -33.60
C SER A 6 73.81 1.32 -33.18
N GLY A 7 73.14 0.58 -34.08
CA GLY A 7 71.87 -0.10 -33.78
C GLY A 7 70.73 0.85 -33.38
N GLU A 8 70.93 2.16 -33.47
CA GLU A 8 69.95 3.15 -33.05
C GLU A 8 68.83 3.31 -34.07
N ILE A 9 67.60 3.42 -33.56
CA ILE A 9 66.43 3.72 -34.36
C ILE A 9 66.47 5.21 -34.72
N LYS A 10 66.59 5.51 -36.01
CA LYS A 10 66.55 6.88 -36.53
C LYS A 10 65.17 7.21 -37.07
N THR A 11 64.58 8.29 -36.57
CA THR A 11 63.33 8.85 -37.07
C THR A 11 63.63 9.88 -38.15
N ARG A 12 62.99 9.75 -39.32
CA ARG A 12 63.09 10.72 -40.42
C ARG A 12 61.74 10.99 -41.05
N VAL A 13 61.54 12.22 -41.51
CA VAL A 13 60.34 12.61 -42.26
C VAL A 13 60.63 12.47 -43.75
N VAL A 14 59.80 11.71 -44.46
CA VAL A 14 59.93 11.43 -45.89
C VAL A 14 58.68 11.92 -46.62
N ARG A 15 58.88 12.64 -47.73
CA ARG A 15 57.81 13.04 -48.64
C ARG A 15 57.65 11.97 -49.72
N GLN A 16 56.47 11.36 -49.82
CA GLN A 16 56.17 10.32 -50.79
C GLN A 16 55.05 10.76 -51.72
N ILE A 17 55.35 10.90 -53.00
CA ILE A 17 54.40 11.26 -54.05
C ILE A 17 53.54 10.04 -54.37
N GLN A 18 52.23 10.24 -54.41
CA GLN A 18 51.23 9.22 -54.75
C GLN A 18 50.82 9.33 -56.21
N LYS A 19 50.29 8.24 -56.78
CA LYS A 19 49.88 8.17 -58.20
C LYS A 19 48.82 9.22 -58.59
N ASN A 20 48.03 9.69 -57.63
CA ASN A 20 47.01 10.72 -57.82
C ASN A 20 47.55 12.17 -57.77
N GLY A 21 48.86 12.35 -57.56
CA GLY A 21 49.53 13.64 -57.50
C GLY A 21 49.59 14.28 -56.12
N ASP A 22 49.07 13.61 -55.08
CA ASP A 22 49.18 14.07 -53.69
C ASP A 22 50.55 13.69 -53.09
N ILE A 23 51.04 14.47 -52.13
CA ILE A 23 52.29 14.19 -51.40
C ILE A 23 51.95 13.84 -49.96
N TYR A 24 52.31 12.63 -49.52
CA TYR A 24 52.21 12.23 -48.12
C TYR A 24 53.50 12.54 -47.38
N VAL A 25 53.38 13.22 -46.24
CA VAL A 25 54.46 13.47 -45.29
C VAL A 25 54.42 12.36 -44.25
N ILE A 26 55.39 11.45 -44.33
CA ILE A 26 55.44 10.22 -43.53
C ILE A 26 56.65 10.29 -42.60
N GLU A 27 56.40 10.21 -41.30
CA GLU A 27 57.44 9.98 -40.31
C GLU A 27 57.77 8.48 -40.28
N ARG A 28 59.02 8.13 -40.59
CA ARG A 28 59.51 6.74 -40.64
C ARG A 28 60.61 6.54 -39.61
N GLN A 29 60.49 5.45 -38.86
CA GLN A 29 61.57 4.95 -38.01
C GLN A 29 62.32 3.85 -38.75
N THR A 30 63.65 4.00 -38.86
CA THR A 30 64.52 3.08 -39.57
C THR A 30 65.69 2.65 -38.70
N ILE A 31 66.09 1.39 -38.83
CA ILE A 31 67.29 0.83 -38.21
C ILE A 31 68.19 0.24 -39.30
N TYR A 32 69.50 0.42 -39.18
CA TYR A 32 70.46 -0.13 -40.14
C TYR A 32 70.61 -1.64 -39.89
N ASP A 33 70.35 -2.46 -40.92
CA ASP A 33 70.51 -3.91 -40.88
C ASP A 33 71.92 -4.26 -41.39
N PRO A 34 72.85 -4.73 -40.53
CA PRO A 34 74.24 -4.97 -40.91
C PRO A 34 74.41 -6.12 -41.91
N ASP A 35 73.55 -7.14 -41.82
CA ASP A 35 73.62 -8.34 -42.65
C ASP A 35 73.15 -8.05 -44.08
N ARG A 36 72.08 -7.25 -44.20
CA ARG A 36 71.50 -6.87 -45.49
C ARG A 36 72.10 -5.59 -46.10
N LYS A 37 72.95 -4.89 -45.34
CA LYS A 37 73.64 -3.64 -45.73
C LYS A 37 72.70 -2.51 -46.19
N TYR A 38 71.48 -2.43 -45.65
CA TYR A 38 70.57 -1.31 -45.88
C TYR A 38 69.71 -1.00 -44.66
N ASN A 39 69.12 0.21 -44.64
CA ASN A 39 68.22 0.63 -43.56
C ASN A 39 66.85 -0.05 -43.70
N LYS A 40 66.47 -0.85 -42.71
CA LYS A 40 65.15 -1.46 -42.58
C LYS A 40 64.18 -0.47 -41.94
N VAL A 41 63.00 -0.31 -42.55
CA VAL A 41 61.91 0.52 -41.99
C VAL A 41 61.17 -0.31 -40.95
N LEU A 42 61.09 0.18 -39.70
CA LEU A 42 60.38 -0.48 -38.61
C LEU A 42 58.92 -0.05 -38.54
N SER A 43 58.67 1.26 -38.66
CA SER A 43 57.32 1.82 -38.61
C SER A 43 57.25 3.09 -39.46
N GLY A 44 56.04 3.40 -39.94
CA GLY A 44 55.77 4.58 -40.73
C GLY A 44 54.39 5.14 -40.39
N ARG A 45 54.34 6.40 -39.96
CA ARG A 45 53.10 7.11 -39.64
C ARG A 45 52.94 8.29 -40.60
N ILE A 46 51.78 8.38 -41.26
CA ILE A 46 51.44 9.55 -42.06
C ILE A 46 51.07 10.68 -41.09
N VAL A 47 51.80 11.79 -41.17
CA VAL A 47 51.57 12.97 -40.32
C VAL A 47 50.60 13.91 -41.00
N SER A 48 50.76 14.12 -42.31
CA SER A 48 49.91 15.01 -43.10
C SER A 48 49.94 14.66 -44.59
N LYS A 49 48.99 15.23 -45.33
CA LYS A 49 48.86 15.14 -46.78
C LYS A 49 48.91 16.55 -47.37
N ILE A 50 49.68 16.73 -48.43
CA ILE A 50 49.68 17.92 -49.27
C ILE A 50 48.90 17.56 -50.56
N PRO A 51 47.73 18.16 -50.82
CA PRO A 51 46.95 17.90 -52.02
C PRO A 51 47.65 18.36 -53.30
N LYS A 52 47.36 17.71 -54.42
CA LYS A 52 47.89 18.09 -55.74
C LYS A 52 47.61 19.58 -56.05
N GLY A 53 48.68 20.37 -56.23
CA GLY A 53 48.60 21.80 -56.57
C GLY A 53 48.53 22.76 -55.38
N GLY A 54 48.62 22.27 -54.14
CA GLY A 54 48.77 23.10 -52.95
C GLY A 54 50.10 22.87 -52.24
N ASP A 55 50.55 23.86 -51.45
CA ASP A 55 51.78 23.77 -50.65
C ASP A 55 51.52 23.58 -49.14
N VAL A 56 50.25 23.60 -48.72
CA VAL A 56 49.86 23.53 -47.30
C VAL A 56 49.58 22.09 -46.87
N PRO A 57 50.25 21.57 -45.82
CA PRO A 57 49.98 20.24 -45.28
C PRO A 57 48.68 20.20 -44.46
N ILE A 58 47.78 19.28 -44.82
CA ILE A 58 46.49 19.05 -44.15
C ILE A 58 46.57 17.74 -43.34
N PRO A 59 46.06 17.70 -42.09
CA PRO A 59 46.05 16.48 -41.28
C PRO A 59 45.19 15.38 -41.90
N THR A 60 45.71 14.15 -41.94
CA THR A 60 44.98 12.99 -42.46
C THR A 60 44.05 12.39 -41.41
N ARG A 61 42.78 12.20 -41.76
CA ARG A 61 41.75 11.58 -40.91
C ARG A 61 42.19 10.18 -40.44
N PRO A 62 42.00 9.79 -39.16
CA PRO A 62 42.36 8.47 -38.66
C PRO A 62 41.67 7.35 -39.46
N LYS A 63 42.41 6.27 -39.73
CA LYS A 63 41.90 5.09 -40.43
C LYS A 63 41.04 4.28 -39.47
N ARG A 64 39.76 4.08 -39.79
CA ARG A 64 38.82 3.25 -39.01
C ARG A 64 39.38 1.82 -38.88
N HIS A 65 39.45 1.29 -37.65
CA HIS A 65 39.95 -0.07 -37.42
C HIS A 65 39.01 -1.10 -38.06
N LYS A 66 39.55 -1.96 -38.93
CA LYS A 66 38.84 -3.15 -39.46
C LYS A 66 38.69 -4.15 -38.30
N GLY A 67 37.59 -4.06 -37.57
CA GLY A 67 37.31 -4.90 -36.40
C GLY A 67 35.97 -4.60 -35.74
N GLU A 68 35.46 -3.37 -35.88
CA GLU A 68 34.04 -3.11 -35.69
C GLU A 68 33.28 -3.73 -36.87
N LYS A 69 32.84 -4.98 -36.68
CA LYS A 69 31.62 -5.43 -37.32
C LYS A 69 30.56 -4.43 -36.90
N ALA A 70 30.26 -3.50 -37.80
CA ALA A 70 28.96 -2.87 -37.79
C ALA A 70 27.97 -4.04 -37.74
N SER A 71 27.35 -4.25 -36.58
CA SER A 71 25.94 -4.58 -36.57
C SER A 71 25.33 -3.72 -37.66
N ASN A 72 24.62 -4.32 -38.61
CA ASN A 72 23.86 -3.58 -39.60
C ASN A 72 23.06 -2.51 -38.85
N SER A 73 23.61 -1.31 -38.73
CA SER A 73 22.84 -0.11 -38.52
C SER A 73 22.14 -0.02 -39.86
N ASP A 74 20.85 -0.29 -39.81
CA ASP A 74 19.92 -0.15 -40.91
C ASP A 74 20.38 0.97 -41.83
N ALA A 75 20.28 0.70 -43.12
CA ALA A 75 20.28 1.74 -44.14
C ALA A 75 19.63 2.98 -43.54
N ALA A 76 20.30 4.14 -43.61
CA ALA A 76 19.73 5.40 -43.20
C ALA A 76 18.46 5.62 -44.02
N SER A 77 17.34 5.07 -43.54
CA SER A 77 16.05 5.26 -44.12
C SER A 77 15.80 6.75 -43.91
N GLY A 78 15.58 7.47 -45.00
CA GLY A 78 14.85 8.73 -44.94
C GLY A 78 13.38 8.49 -44.54
N GLY A 79 13.13 7.54 -43.63
CA GLY A 79 11.83 7.12 -43.19
C GLY A 79 11.37 7.98 -42.02
N LEU A 80 10.07 8.25 -42.00
CA LEU A 80 9.41 8.83 -40.84
C LEU A 80 9.51 7.83 -39.69
N HIS A 81 10.11 8.23 -38.58
CA HIS A 81 10.07 7.48 -37.33
C HIS A 81 8.82 7.92 -36.57
N ALA A 82 7.90 6.98 -36.31
CA ALA A 82 6.65 7.24 -35.62
C ALA A 82 6.55 6.39 -34.37
N THR A 83 6.14 7.01 -33.27
CA THR A 83 5.87 6.33 -31.99
C THR A 83 4.45 6.62 -31.57
N ARG A 84 3.75 5.61 -31.07
CA ARG A 84 2.41 5.73 -30.49
C ARG A 84 2.45 5.20 -29.07
N SER A 85 1.99 6.00 -28.12
CA SER A 85 1.91 5.62 -26.71
C SER A 85 0.59 6.10 -26.11
N LYS A 86 0.03 5.32 -25.19
CA LYS A 86 -1.10 5.72 -24.36
C LYS A 86 -0.57 6.55 -23.20
N THR A 87 -1.08 7.77 -23.03
CA THR A 87 -0.55 8.70 -22.02
C THR A 87 -1.59 9.14 -21.00
N GLY A 88 -2.84 9.37 -21.36
CA GLY A 88 -3.81 10.01 -20.45
C GLY A 88 -3.94 9.35 -19.08
N MET A 89 -4.13 8.02 -19.03
CA MET A 89 -4.16 7.28 -17.77
C MET A 89 -2.83 7.37 -17.00
N MET A 90 -1.71 7.26 -17.69
CA MET A 90 -0.38 7.28 -17.06
C MET A 90 0.03 8.67 -16.58
N ASP A 91 -0.41 9.72 -17.27
CA ASP A 91 -0.22 11.12 -16.89
C ASP A 91 -0.96 11.39 -15.56
N ILE A 92 -2.21 10.92 -15.43
CA ILE A 92 -2.97 10.98 -14.17
C ILE A 92 -2.23 10.22 -13.05
N ILE A 93 -1.84 8.97 -13.29
CA ILE A 93 -1.18 8.13 -12.28
C ILE A 93 0.18 8.73 -11.87
N SER A 94 0.94 9.27 -12.82
CA SER A 94 2.23 9.91 -12.54
C SER A 94 2.04 11.19 -11.73
N HIS A 95 1.06 12.03 -12.11
CA HIS A 95 0.72 13.24 -11.36
C HIS A 95 0.36 12.90 -9.91
N ILE A 96 -0.52 11.91 -9.71
CA ILE A 96 -0.91 11.42 -8.38
C ILE A 96 0.31 10.96 -7.57
N GLY A 97 1.24 10.22 -8.18
CA GLY A 97 2.46 9.76 -7.53
C GLY A 97 3.32 10.89 -7.00
N THR A 98 3.44 11.96 -7.78
CA THR A 98 4.19 13.16 -7.43
C THR A 98 3.49 13.94 -6.31
N ILE A 99 2.21 14.32 -6.48
CA ILE A 99 1.52 15.17 -5.49
C ILE A 99 1.30 14.46 -4.14
N SER A 100 1.08 13.15 -4.17
CA SER A 100 0.97 12.33 -2.94
C SER A 100 2.32 12.10 -2.25
N GLY A 101 3.43 12.41 -2.95
CA GLY A 101 4.82 12.04 -2.69
C GLY A 101 5.04 10.58 -2.29
N ILE A 102 4.26 9.68 -2.90
CA ILE A 102 4.56 8.25 -2.89
C ILE A 102 5.83 8.00 -3.72
N ASP A 103 5.97 8.71 -4.85
CA ASP A 103 7.16 8.60 -5.72
C ASP A 103 8.42 8.98 -4.94
N ASP A 104 8.43 10.19 -4.35
CA ASP A 104 9.56 10.71 -3.57
C ASP A 104 9.93 9.76 -2.43
N ALA A 105 8.94 9.28 -1.67
CA ALA A 105 9.17 8.35 -0.57
C ALA A 105 9.83 7.03 -1.01
N ILE A 106 9.63 6.59 -2.25
CA ILE A 106 10.32 5.39 -2.79
C ILE A 106 11.71 5.78 -3.30
N TYR A 107 11.84 6.87 -4.06
CA TYR A 107 13.13 7.30 -4.60
C TYR A 107 14.15 7.68 -3.52
N ASP A 108 13.70 8.26 -2.42
CA ASP A 108 14.58 8.68 -1.32
C ASP A 108 15.14 7.50 -0.51
N ASN A 109 14.52 6.31 -0.62
CA ASN A 109 14.80 5.17 0.24
C ASN A 109 15.41 3.96 -0.47
N THR A 110 15.63 4.02 -1.79
CA THR A 110 16.31 2.96 -2.54
C THR A 110 17.01 3.47 -3.80
N ASP A 111 17.80 2.63 -4.45
CA ASP A 111 18.45 2.99 -5.72
C ASP A 111 17.42 3.24 -6.83
N THR A 112 17.74 4.14 -7.77
CA THR A 112 16.82 4.57 -8.84
C THR A 112 16.25 3.41 -9.63
N GLY A 113 17.04 2.39 -9.95
CA GLY A 113 16.57 1.23 -10.71
C GLY A 113 15.57 0.38 -9.93
N THR A 114 15.78 0.19 -8.63
CA THR A 114 14.85 -0.51 -7.74
C THR A 114 13.58 0.30 -7.52
N ALA A 115 13.71 1.61 -7.30
CA ALA A 115 12.59 2.54 -7.16
C ALA A 115 11.70 2.51 -8.41
N GLN A 116 12.28 2.67 -9.59
CA GLN A 116 11.57 2.61 -10.87
C GLN A 116 10.82 1.29 -11.06
N LYS A 117 11.40 0.15 -10.67
CA LYS A 117 10.72 -1.16 -10.75
C LYS A 117 9.55 -1.26 -9.76
N ILE A 118 9.71 -0.80 -8.52
CA ILE A 118 8.64 -0.76 -7.52
C ILE A 118 7.47 0.07 -8.03
N LEU A 119 7.75 1.32 -8.45
CA LEU A 119 6.74 2.24 -8.94
C LEU A 119 6.07 1.70 -10.21
N SER A 120 6.82 1.08 -11.12
CA SER A 120 6.24 0.49 -12.33
C SER A 120 5.23 -0.62 -12.03
N LEU A 121 5.58 -1.54 -11.11
CA LEU A 121 4.67 -2.60 -10.70
C LEU A 121 3.45 -2.06 -9.95
N ALA A 122 3.65 -1.08 -9.06
CA ALA A 122 2.56 -0.48 -8.30
C ALA A 122 1.57 0.26 -9.21
N ARG A 123 2.07 1.03 -10.17
CA ARG A 123 1.27 1.74 -11.17
C ARG A 123 0.56 0.78 -12.12
N TYR A 124 1.20 -0.33 -12.50
CA TYR A 124 0.57 -1.39 -13.30
C TYR A 124 -0.62 -2.02 -12.56
N LEU A 125 -0.45 -2.39 -11.28
CA LEU A 125 -1.53 -2.96 -10.47
C LEU A 125 -2.72 -2.00 -10.35
N LEU A 126 -2.45 -0.71 -10.11
CA LEU A 126 -3.47 0.33 -10.08
C LEU A 126 -4.20 0.47 -11.44
N ALA A 127 -3.45 0.63 -12.52
CA ALA A 127 -3.97 0.88 -13.86
C ALA A 127 -4.84 -0.29 -14.37
N THR A 128 -4.48 -1.51 -14.02
CA THR A 128 -5.16 -2.73 -14.49
C THR A 128 -6.19 -3.29 -13.50
N ASN A 129 -6.43 -2.59 -12.38
CA ASN A 129 -7.31 -3.07 -11.31
C ASN A 129 -6.90 -4.48 -10.81
N GLY A 130 -5.59 -4.70 -10.68
CA GLY A 130 -5.03 -5.91 -10.07
C GLY A 130 -4.92 -7.11 -11.01
N GLN A 131 -4.66 -6.88 -12.29
CA GLN A 131 -4.31 -7.99 -13.19
C GLN A 131 -3.01 -8.68 -12.73
N SER A 132 -2.84 -9.92 -13.16
CA SER A 132 -1.67 -10.72 -12.81
C SER A 132 -0.39 -10.11 -13.40
N LEU A 133 0.68 -10.10 -12.60
CA LEU A 133 1.97 -9.49 -12.95
C LEU A 133 2.60 -9.97 -14.27
N PRO A 134 2.44 -11.22 -14.76
CA PRO A 134 2.97 -11.61 -16.06
C PRO A 134 2.53 -10.70 -17.22
N GLY A 135 1.37 -10.04 -17.11
CA GLY A 135 0.85 -9.13 -18.13
C GLY A 135 1.62 -7.82 -18.28
N ILE A 136 2.46 -7.44 -17.31
CA ILE A 136 3.14 -6.13 -17.32
C ILE A 136 4.10 -5.97 -18.51
N THR A 137 4.80 -7.04 -18.91
CA THR A 137 5.79 -7.00 -20.00
C THR A 137 5.16 -6.49 -21.29
N THR A 138 4.03 -7.08 -21.69
CA THR A 138 3.30 -6.67 -22.90
C THR A 138 2.64 -5.32 -22.73
N TRP A 139 2.17 -5.02 -21.52
CA TRP A 139 1.48 -3.77 -21.22
C TRP A 139 2.41 -2.55 -21.34
N GLN A 140 3.69 -2.68 -20.97
CA GLN A 140 4.72 -1.65 -21.11
C GLN A 140 4.98 -1.21 -22.56
N TYR A 141 4.61 -2.00 -23.57
CA TYR A 141 4.79 -1.61 -24.97
C TYR A 141 3.94 -0.39 -25.36
N THR A 142 2.82 -0.18 -24.68
CA THR A 142 1.89 0.92 -25.00
C THR A 142 1.78 1.95 -23.87
N HIS A 143 2.19 1.61 -22.65
CA HIS A 143 2.10 2.48 -21.48
C HIS A 143 3.49 2.74 -20.91
N ALA A 144 3.89 4.01 -20.91
CA ALA A 144 5.17 4.41 -20.34
C ALA A 144 5.17 4.19 -18.82
N LEU A 145 6.21 3.52 -18.33
CA LEU A 145 6.44 3.29 -16.90
C LEU A 145 7.82 3.84 -16.51
N PRO A 146 8.04 4.15 -15.22
CA PRO A 146 9.33 4.64 -14.75
C PRO A 146 10.52 3.73 -15.11
N TYR A 147 10.30 2.42 -15.19
CA TYR A 147 11.30 1.46 -15.66
C TYR A 147 11.05 1.09 -17.12
N GLU A 148 11.97 1.47 -18.01
CA GLU A 148 11.79 1.38 -19.47
C GLU A 148 12.26 0.05 -20.09
N ASP A 149 13.23 -0.63 -19.48
CA ASP A 149 13.88 -1.83 -20.07
C ASP A 149 12.98 -3.09 -20.11
N GLY A 150 11.74 -2.99 -19.64
CA GLY A 150 10.77 -4.09 -19.57
C GLY A 150 10.92 -4.95 -18.30
N ILE A 151 9.80 -5.31 -17.69
CA ILE A 151 9.75 -6.09 -16.45
C ILE A 151 9.27 -7.51 -16.76
N SER A 152 10.21 -8.44 -16.85
CA SER A 152 9.91 -9.87 -16.95
C SER A 152 9.60 -10.49 -15.58
N GLU A 153 9.15 -11.75 -15.59
CA GLU A 153 8.91 -12.53 -14.37
C GLU A 153 10.13 -12.70 -13.48
N ASP A 154 11.30 -12.92 -14.08
CA ASP A 154 12.55 -13.01 -13.33
C ASP A 154 12.89 -11.68 -12.66
N ILE A 155 12.63 -10.56 -13.34
CA ILE A 155 12.92 -9.21 -12.82
C ILE A 155 12.06 -8.91 -11.61
N TYR A 156 10.73 -9.08 -11.69
CA TYR A 156 9.88 -8.78 -10.53
C TYR A 156 10.07 -9.81 -9.41
N SER A 157 10.37 -11.08 -9.73
CA SER A 157 10.63 -12.11 -8.72
C SER A 157 11.89 -11.80 -7.93
N GLY A 158 12.99 -11.43 -8.61
CA GLY A 158 14.23 -11.01 -7.98
C GLY A 158 14.08 -9.70 -7.20
N LEU A 159 13.26 -8.77 -7.71
CA LEU A 159 12.91 -7.54 -7.00
C LEU A 159 12.21 -7.85 -5.67
N PHE A 160 11.20 -8.71 -5.68
CA PHE A 160 10.46 -9.08 -4.47
C PHE A 160 11.36 -9.76 -3.43
N ASP A 161 12.29 -10.62 -3.85
CA ASP A 161 13.29 -11.19 -2.92
C ASP A 161 14.19 -10.10 -2.31
N LYS A 162 14.63 -9.12 -3.11
CA LYS A 162 15.45 -7.99 -2.63
C LYS A 162 14.68 -7.15 -1.62
N ILE A 163 13.49 -6.69 -1.96
CA ILE A 163 12.64 -5.84 -1.10
C ILE A 163 12.25 -6.58 0.18
N GLY A 164 11.92 -7.87 0.06
CA GLY A 164 11.51 -8.70 1.19
C GLY A 164 12.53 -8.78 2.31
N ARG A 165 13.83 -8.70 1.96
CA ARG A 165 14.96 -8.71 2.89
C ARG A 165 15.40 -7.31 3.34
N ASP A 166 14.94 -6.28 2.63
CA ASP A 166 15.28 -4.89 2.91
C ASP A 166 14.24 -4.26 3.86
N GLU A 167 14.42 -4.52 5.15
CA GLU A 167 13.58 -3.93 6.20
C GLU A 167 13.79 -2.41 6.29
N SER A 168 14.99 -1.93 5.96
CA SER A 168 15.30 -0.50 6.03
C SER A 168 14.50 0.30 5.01
N LEU A 169 14.41 -0.18 3.77
CA LEU A 169 13.54 0.40 2.74
C LEU A 169 12.08 0.48 3.21
N GLN A 170 11.54 -0.63 3.75
CA GLN A 170 10.14 -0.68 4.18
C GLN A 170 9.86 0.29 5.33
N GLN A 171 10.68 0.26 6.39
CA GLN A 171 10.48 1.12 7.56
C GLN A 171 10.71 2.59 7.25
N ASN A 172 11.71 2.93 6.43
CA ASN A 172 11.92 4.32 6.03
C ASN A 172 10.81 4.84 5.11
N PHE A 173 10.28 3.99 4.20
CA PHE A 173 9.09 4.35 3.45
C PHE A 173 7.91 4.65 4.39
N PHE A 174 7.66 3.79 5.40
CA PHE A 174 6.62 4.03 6.39
C PHE A 174 6.84 5.32 7.19
N ALA A 175 8.07 5.63 7.58
CA ALA A 175 8.43 6.88 8.25
C ALA A 175 8.16 8.11 7.35
N CYS A 176 8.52 8.05 6.07
CA CYS A 176 8.19 9.11 5.10
C CYS A 176 6.68 9.30 4.95
N ARG A 177 5.90 8.21 4.97
CA ARG A 177 4.42 8.28 4.95
C ARG A 177 3.86 8.89 6.23
N ALA A 178 4.37 8.47 7.39
CA ALA A 178 3.97 8.97 8.70
C ALA A 178 4.28 10.47 8.86
N ALA A 179 5.44 10.94 8.40
CA ALA A 179 5.86 12.34 8.48
C ALA A 179 4.94 13.32 7.72
N ARG A 180 4.08 12.83 6.83
CA ARG A 180 3.10 13.66 6.09
C ARG A 180 1.78 13.84 6.84
N ILE A 181 1.57 13.12 7.94
CA ILE A 181 0.38 13.30 8.79
C ILE A 181 0.58 14.58 9.58
N ARG A 182 -0.38 15.50 9.45
CA ARG A 182 -0.40 16.76 10.19
C ARG A 182 -1.20 16.55 11.46
N ASP A 183 -0.86 17.29 12.51
CA ASP A 183 -1.56 17.29 13.80
C ASP A 183 -1.58 15.91 14.49
N ARG A 184 -2.44 15.76 15.51
CA ARG A 184 -2.57 14.52 16.27
C ARG A 184 -3.33 13.49 15.44
N ALA A 185 -2.61 12.49 14.95
CA ALA A 185 -3.14 11.47 14.05
C ALA A 185 -4.24 10.61 14.72
N VAL A 186 -5.35 10.39 14.01
CA VAL A 186 -6.35 9.36 14.35
C VAL A 186 -6.13 8.13 13.48
N LEU A 187 -5.66 7.05 14.09
CA LEU A 187 -5.20 5.85 13.42
C LEU A 187 -6.13 4.67 13.68
N ALA A 188 -6.64 4.05 12.63
CA ALA A 188 -7.25 2.73 12.71
C ALA A 188 -6.15 1.65 12.71
N TYR A 189 -6.26 0.71 13.65
CA TYR A 189 -5.41 -0.47 13.70
C TYR A 189 -6.30 -1.73 13.63
N ASP A 190 -6.16 -2.48 12.54
CA ASP A 190 -6.93 -3.68 12.29
C ASP A 190 -6.10 -4.70 11.51
N SER A 191 -6.54 -5.95 11.51
CA SER A 191 -5.91 -7.06 10.82
C SER A 191 -6.82 -7.66 9.75
N THR A 192 -6.23 -8.18 8.68
CA THR A 192 -6.91 -9.04 7.71
C THR A 192 -6.12 -10.34 7.54
N THR A 193 -6.80 -11.41 7.17
CA THR A 193 -6.17 -12.66 6.76
C THR A 193 -6.13 -12.78 5.24
N ILE A 194 -5.06 -13.40 4.74
CA ILE A 194 -4.90 -13.81 3.35
C ILE A 194 -4.72 -15.33 3.35
N SER A 195 -5.67 -16.04 2.73
CA SER A 195 -5.61 -17.51 2.59
C SER A 195 -4.57 -17.90 1.55
N THR A 196 -3.83 -18.96 1.83
CA THR A 196 -2.84 -19.53 0.90
C THR A 196 -2.91 -21.05 0.86
N TYR A 197 -2.64 -21.59 -0.33
CA TYR A 197 -2.50 -23.03 -0.59
C TYR A 197 -1.05 -23.49 -0.53
N SER A 198 -0.10 -22.56 -0.33
CA SER A 198 1.32 -22.90 -0.33
C SER A 198 1.68 -23.67 0.94
N GLU A 199 2.23 -24.87 0.78
CA GLU A 199 2.81 -25.66 1.87
C GLU A 199 4.21 -25.15 2.26
N ASN A 200 4.81 -24.30 1.44
CA ASN A 200 6.18 -23.80 1.61
C ASN A 200 6.27 -22.46 2.37
N LEU A 201 5.17 -22.00 2.96
CA LEU A 201 5.12 -20.79 3.79
C LEU A 201 4.93 -21.19 5.27
N PRO A 202 5.99 -21.26 6.09
CA PRO A 202 5.90 -21.70 7.50
C PRO A 202 5.01 -20.82 8.39
N GLU A 203 4.77 -19.59 7.95
CA GLU A 203 3.94 -18.59 8.64
C GLU A 203 2.46 -18.72 8.29
N ALA A 204 2.15 -19.39 7.18
CA ALA A 204 0.80 -19.72 6.79
C ALA A 204 0.29 -20.81 7.73
N ARG A 205 -0.48 -20.42 8.73
CA ARG A 205 -0.94 -21.31 9.80
C ARG A 205 -2.45 -21.25 9.93
N ARG A 206 -3.05 -22.35 10.39
CA ARG A 206 -4.47 -22.37 10.75
C ARG A 206 -4.66 -21.51 12.01
N GLY A 207 -5.59 -20.58 11.92
CA GLY A 207 -5.96 -19.64 12.97
C GLY A 207 -7.35 -19.09 12.70
N PHE A 208 -7.73 -18.02 13.38
CA PHE A 208 -9.00 -17.34 13.11
C PHE A 208 -9.04 -16.86 11.66
N ASN A 209 -9.85 -17.51 10.84
CA ASN A 209 -9.93 -17.26 9.41
C ASN A 209 -11.17 -16.42 9.09
N LYS A 210 -10.98 -15.13 8.82
CA LYS A 210 -12.07 -14.21 8.45
C LYS A 210 -12.84 -14.65 7.19
N ALA A 211 -12.25 -15.48 6.33
CA ALA A 211 -12.90 -16.01 5.12
C ALA A 211 -13.65 -17.34 5.33
N GLY A 212 -13.46 -18.01 6.48
CA GLY A 212 -14.12 -19.27 6.79
C GLY A 212 -13.77 -20.46 5.87
N ASP A 213 -12.76 -20.33 5.00
CA ASP A 213 -12.43 -21.32 3.96
C ASP A 213 -11.58 -22.51 4.44
N GLY A 214 -11.20 -22.53 5.73
CA GLY A 214 -10.42 -23.61 6.34
C GLY A 214 -8.95 -23.71 5.89
N HIS A 215 -8.46 -22.77 5.08
CA HIS A 215 -7.09 -22.76 4.58
C HIS A 215 -6.09 -22.15 5.57
N ASN A 216 -4.80 -22.42 5.35
CA ASN A 216 -3.74 -21.74 6.08
C ASN A 216 -3.75 -20.25 5.72
N THR A 217 -3.57 -19.39 6.72
CA THR A 217 -3.65 -17.94 6.53
C THR A 217 -2.37 -17.25 6.97
N VAL A 218 -2.08 -16.14 6.31
CA VAL A 218 -1.12 -15.13 6.77
C VAL A 218 -1.91 -13.92 7.25
N LYS A 219 -1.54 -13.37 8.40
CA LYS A 219 -2.17 -12.18 8.97
C LYS A 219 -1.41 -10.94 8.52
N LEU A 220 -2.15 -9.93 8.11
CA LEU A 220 -1.64 -8.62 7.74
C LEU A 220 -2.28 -7.59 8.67
N LEU A 221 -1.48 -6.91 9.47
CA LEU A 221 -1.90 -5.81 10.31
C LEU A 221 -1.57 -4.50 9.61
N THR A 222 -2.49 -3.55 9.61
CA THR A 222 -2.31 -2.27 8.91
C THR A 222 -2.63 -1.12 9.85
N LEU A 223 -1.76 -0.10 9.79
CA LEU A 223 -2.00 1.21 10.36
C LEU A 223 -2.56 2.13 9.27
N TYR A 224 -3.75 2.66 9.49
CA TYR A 224 -4.46 3.48 8.52
C TYR A 224 -4.86 4.81 9.15
N SER A 225 -4.47 5.93 8.54
CA SER A 225 -4.93 7.26 8.95
C SER A 225 -6.36 7.47 8.49
N ILE A 226 -7.28 7.65 9.45
CA ILE A 226 -8.70 7.87 9.16
C ILE A 226 -8.94 9.25 8.52
N GLU A 227 -8.15 10.24 8.93
CA GLU A 227 -8.32 11.63 8.50
C GLU A 227 -7.87 11.84 7.06
N THR A 228 -6.65 11.39 6.75
CA THR A 228 -6.11 11.51 5.40
C THR A 228 -6.57 10.37 4.49
N ARG A 229 -7.21 9.33 5.05
CA ARG A 229 -7.60 8.10 4.36
C ARG A 229 -6.45 7.50 3.58
N GLN A 230 -5.35 7.29 4.29
CA GLN A 230 -4.13 6.73 3.74
C GLN A 230 -3.63 5.59 4.62
N PRO A 231 -3.22 4.47 4.02
CA PRO A 231 -2.43 3.48 4.74
C PRO A 231 -1.03 4.05 5.04
N ILE A 232 -0.51 3.75 6.23
CA ILE A 232 0.78 4.27 6.72
C ILE A 232 1.83 3.17 6.71
N ALA A 233 1.51 2.06 7.35
CA ALA A 233 2.40 0.92 7.50
C ALA A 233 1.61 -0.39 7.55
N PHE A 234 2.28 -1.49 7.22
CA PHE A 234 1.76 -2.82 7.46
C PHE A 234 2.81 -3.70 8.15
N THR A 235 2.31 -4.75 8.80
CA THR A 235 3.13 -5.79 9.42
C THR A 235 2.54 -7.15 9.11
N LYS A 236 3.41 -8.08 8.69
CA LYS A 236 3.05 -9.46 8.36
C LYS A 236 3.28 -10.34 9.59
N GLU A 237 2.25 -11.07 10.01
CA GLU A 237 2.29 -11.98 11.15
C GLU A 237 1.79 -13.40 10.76
N PRO A 238 2.21 -14.44 11.49
CA PRO A 238 1.62 -15.77 11.36
C PRO A 238 0.11 -15.78 11.60
N GLY A 239 -0.63 -16.56 10.80
CA GLY A 239 -2.10 -16.57 10.83
C GLY A 239 -2.73 -17.03 12.17
N ASN A 240 -1.98 -17.76 12.99
CA ASN A 240 -2.47 -18.31 14.26
C ASN A 240 -2.26 -17.37 15.47
N LEU A 241 -1.63 -16.21 15.30
CA LEU A 241 -1.42 -15.28 16.41
C LEU A 241 -2.73 -14.53 16.74
N PRO A 242 -3.19 -14.53 18.00
CA PRO A 242 -4.33 -13.70 18.42
C PRO A 242 -4.06 -12.20 18.26
N ASP A 243 -5.08 -11.40 17.97
CA ASP A 243 -4.94 -9.95 17.82
C ASP A 243 -4.58 -9.26 19.16
N VAL A 244 -5.06 -9.80 20.29
CA VAL A 244 -4.76 -9.29 21.64
C VAL A 244 -3.26 -9.18 21.91
N ILE A 245 -2.41 -10.04 21.35
CA ILE A 245 -0.96 -10.04 21.64
C ILE A 245 -0.13 -9.12 20.71
N THR A 246 -0.73 -8.54 19.67
CA THR A 246 0.03 -7.80 18.63
C THR A 246 0.17 -6.30 18.91
N ILE A 247 -0.60 -5.73 19.85
CA ILE A 247 -0.57 -4.29 20.16
C ILE A 247 0.83 -3.81 20.57
N GLU A 248 1.55 -4.59 21.39
CA GLU A 248 2.87 -4.15 21.88
C GLU A 248 3.87 -3.94 20.72
N ASN A 249 3.80 -4.77 19.69
CA ASN A 249 4.65 -4.65 18.51
C ASN A 249 4.23 -3.45 17.65
N ALA A 250 2.93 -3.20 17.50
CA ALA A 250 2.44 -2.02 16.79
C ALA A 250 2.85 -0.71 17.46
N LEU A 251 2.83 -0.64 18.79
CA LEU A 251 3.29 0.55 19.52
C LEU A 251 4.77 0.81 19.29
N LYS A 252 5.60 -0.24 19.31
CA LYS A 252 7.03 -0.12 18.97
C LYS A 252 7.23 0.35 17.54
N GLN A 253 6.43 -0.16 16.60
CA GLN A 253 6.48 0.24 15.20
C GLN A 253 6.10 1.72 15.02
N LEU A 254 5.03 2.19 15.67
CA LEU A 254 4.59 3.59 15.63
C LEU A 254 5.69 4.54 16.12
N THR A 255 6.29 4.25 17.28
CA THR A 255 7.41 5.04 17.80
C THR A 255 8.62 5.00 16.85
N ALA A 256 8.92 3.85 16.25
CA ALA A 256 10.05 3.72 15.32
C ALA A 256 9.89 4.54 14.04
N ILE A 257 8.66 4.72 13.56
CA ILE A 257 8.35 5.53 12.35
C ILE A 257 8.06 7.00 12.68
N GLY A 258 8.29 7.43 13.93
CA GLY A 258 8.17 8.83 14.36
C GLY A 258 6.77 9.28 14.76
N ILE A 259 5.85 8.35 15.07
CA ILE A 259 4.53 8.66 15.63
C ILE A 259 4.59 8.45 17.14
N ASP A 260 4.78 9.55 17.88
CA ASP A 260 4.91 9.53 19.35
C ASP A 260 3.58 9.84 20.07
N ASN A 261 2.60 10.40 19.35
CA ASN A 261 1.29 10.74 19.89
C ASN A 261 0.21 10.58 18.81
N ALA A 262 -0.73 9.68 19.06
CA ALA A 262 -1.87 9.41 18.19
C ALA A 262 -3.04 8.85 19.00
N GLU A 263 -4.25 8.98 18.45
CA GLU A 263 -5.45 8.29 18.93
C GLU A 263 -5.65 7.01 18.11
N ILE A 264 -5.50 5.85 18.76
CA ILE A 264 -5.55 4.52 18.13
C ILE A 264 -6.96 3.93 18.30
N ILE A 265 -7.62 3.64 17.20
CA ILE A 265 -8.93 3.03 17.16
C ILE A 265 -8.82 1.54 16.83
N THR A 266 -9.28 0.69 17.73
CA THR A 266 -9.20 -0.77 17.60
C THR A 266 -10.56 -1.44 17.77
N ASP A 267 -10.71 -2.62 17.16
CA ASP A 267 -11.86 -3.50 17.43
C ASP A 267 -11.70 -4.25 18.77
N ASN A 268 -12.76 -4.90 19.22
CA ASN A 268 -12.84 -5.70 20.44
C ASN A 268 -11.89 -6.90 20.45
N GLY A 269 -11.47 -7.39 19.27
CA GLY A 269 -10.43 -8.42 19.15
C GLY A 269 -9.08 -8.02 19.76
N TYR A 270 -8.86 -6.72 20.00
CA TYR A 270 -7.66 -6.17 20.61
C TYR A 270 -7.85 -5.80 22.08
N TYR A 271 -9.06 -5.91 22.62
CA TYR A 271 -9.32 -5.53 24.01
C TYR A 271 -8.62 -6.48 25.00
N SER A 272 -7.81 -5.89 25.87
CA SER A 272 -7.44 -6.46 27.18
C SER A 272 -7.03 -5.33 28.12
N GLU A 273 -7.22 -5.51 29.43
CA GLU A 273 -6.78 -4.53 30.45
C GLU A 273 -5.29 -4.21 30.29
N LYS A 274 -4.48 -5.23 29.97
CA LYS A 274 -3.06 -5.07 29.68
C LYS A 274 -2.81 -4.17 28.46
N ASN A 275 -3.53 -4.37 27.36
CA ASN A 275 -3.34 -3.57 26.15
C ASN A 275 -3.71 -2.11 26.35
N LEU A 276 -4.81 -1.83 27.07
CA LEU A 276 -5.17 -0.47 27.44
C LEU A 276 -4.09 0.18 28.33
N ALA A 277 -3.56 -0.59 29.29
CA ALA A 277 -2.46 -0.14 30.14
C ALA A 277 -1.17 0.14 29.35
N ASP A 278 -0.85 -0.68 28.34
CA ASP A 278 0.31 -0.52 27.47
C ASP A 278 0.16 0.70 26.53
N LEU A 279 -1.03 0.94 25.98
CA LEU A 279 -1.36 2.15 25.21
C LEU A 279 -1.17 3.43 26.03
N LEU A 280 -1.78 3.48 27.23
CA LEU A 280 -1.64 4.60 28.17
C LEU A 280 -0.19 4.82 28.59
N SER A 281 0.55 3.72 28.79
CA SER A 281 1.96 3.76 29.16
C SER A 281 2.87 4.28 28.05
N ALA A 282 2.48 4.07 26.80
CA ALA A 282 3.17 4.55 25.62
C ALA A 282 2.68 5.93 25.16
N HIS A 283 1.84 6.59 25.95
CA HIS A 283 1.27 7.91 25.67
C HIS A 283 0.39 7.99 24.41
N PHE A 284 -0.19 6.85 24.02
CA PHE A 284 -1.21 6.82 22.97
C PHE A 284 -2.60 6.89 23.59
N ASP A 285 -3.44 7.71 22.97
CA ASP A 285 -4.86 7.73 23.26
C ASP A 285 -5.56 6.62 22.48
N PHE A 286 -6.73 6.18 22.95
CA PHE A 286 -7.41 5.06 22.33
C PHE A 286 -8.93 5.21 22.29
N ILE A 287 -9.53 4.50 21.34
CA ILE A 287 -10.95 4.18 21.29
C ILE A 287 -11.07 2.69 20.96
N THR A 288 -11.62 1.91 21.89
CA THR A 288 -11.72 0.45 21.74
C THR A 288 -13.13 -0.03 22.07
N LEU A 289 -13.67 -0.92 21.23
CA LEU A 289 -14.91 -1.63 21.54
C LEU A 289 -14.71 -2.62 22.67
N ILE A 290 -15.54 -2.55 23.70
CA ILE A 290 -15.48 -3.43 24.87
C ILE A 290 -16.75 -4.26 24.98
N LYS A 291 -16.63 -5.52 25.40
CA LYS A 291 -17.80 -6.38 25.66
C LYS A 291 -18.57 -5.88 26.88
N VAL A 292 -19.89 -5.75 26.72
CA VAL A 292 -20.80 -5.35 27.80
C VAL A 292 -20.82 -6.35 28.96
N ASN A 293 -20.52 -7.62 28.71
CA ASN A 293 -20.52 -8.67 29.74
C ASN A 293 -19.31 -8.63 30.70
N ILE A 294 -18.36 -7.72 30.49
CA ILE A 294 -17.24 -7.51 31.43
C ILE A 294 -17.78 -6.94 32.73
N GLY A 295 -17.33 -7.48 33.87
CA GLY A 295 -17.95 -7.23 35.18
C GLY A 295 -18.14 -5.76 35.54
N TRP A 296 -17.12 -4.92 35.33
CA TRP A 296 -17.18 -3.50 35.61
C TRP A 296 -18.08 -2.75 34.62
N VAL A 297 -18.00 -3.05 33.31
CA VAL A 297 -18.88 -2.47 32.28
C VAL A 297 -20.35 -2.82 32.53
N LYS A 298 -20.63 -4.06 32.91
CA LYS A 298 -21.98 -4.55 33.19
C LYS A 298 -22.58 -3.88 34.42
N ALA A 299 -21.77 -3.55 35.42
CA ALA A 299 -22.21 -2.81 36.60
C ALA A 299 -22.65 -1.40 36.22
N GLU A 300 -21.79 -0.67 35.49
CA GLU A 300 -22.09 0.68 35.00
C GLU A 300 -23.30 0.70 34.07
N LEU A 301 -23.43 -0.29 33.16
CA LEU A 301 -24.60 -0.38 32.30
C LEU A 301 -25.89 -0.50 33.12
N LYS A 302 -25.92 -1.39 34.13
CA LYS A 302 -27.11 -1.59 34.96
C LYS A 302 -27.52 -0.34 35.72
N GLU A 303 -26.55 0.44 36.19
CA GLU A 303 -26.81 1.70 36.90
C GLU A 303 -27.47 2.74 35.97
N HIS A 304 -27.02 2.81 34.71
CA HIS A 304 -27.43 3.85 33.77
C HIS A 304 -28.48 3.42 32.72
N ILE A 305 -29.03 2.21 32.78
CA ILE A 305 -30.07 1.70 31.84
C ILE A 305 -31.25 2.68 31.68
N GLY A 306 -31.65 3.37 32.76
CA GLY A 306 -32.77 4.30 32.73
C GLY A 306 -32.56 5.53 31.84
N GLU A 307 -31.31 5.93 31.60
CA GLU A 307 -30.95 7.18 30.93
C GLU A 307 -31.09 7.12 29.40
N PHE A 308 -31.07 5.91 28.82
CA PHE A 308 -31.27 5.70 27.38
C PHE A 308 -32.68 6.06 26.90
N ARG A 309 -33.64 6.27 27.81
CA ARG A 309 -35.00 6.70 27.48
C ARG A 309 -35.13 8.20 27.27
N SER A 310 -34.11 8.98 27.60
CA SER A 310 -34.11 10.43 27.43
C SER A 310 -33.85 10.82 25.98
N ILE A 311 -34.53 11.85 25.48
CA ILE A 311 -34.22 12.39 24.14
C ILE A 311 -32.82 13.00 24.06
N SER A 312 -32.24 13.39 25.20
CA SER A 312 -30.88 13.95 25.25
C SER A 312 -29.80 12.91 24.98
N SER A 313 -30.11 11.61 25.09
CA SER A 313 -29.18 10.54 24.75
C SER A 313 -29.29 10.10 23.29
N ALA A 314 -30.23 10.64 22.50
CA ALA A 314 -30.35 10.28 21.09
C ALA A 314 -29.17 10.82 20.26
N CYS A 315 -28.62 9.98 19.39
CA CYS A 315 -27.50 10.35 18.55
C CYS A 315 -27.90 11.35 17.45
N PRO A 316 -27.20 12.49 17.29
CA PRO A 316 -27.56 13.53 16.32
C PRO A 316 -27.58 13.09 14.86
N PHE A 317 -26.76 12.10 14.50
CA PHE A 317 -26.63 11.59 13.13
C PHE A 317 -27.26 10.19 12.95
N ASP A 318 -27.83 9.60 14.00
CA ASP A 318 -28.47 8.29 13.96
C ASP A 318 -29.52 8.19 15.07
N VAL A 319 -30.74 8.62 14.75
CA VAL A 319 -31.87 8.72 15.71
C VAL A 319 -32.24 7.36 16.33
N SER A 320 -31.82 6.24 15.73
CA SER A 320 -32.06 4.90 16.28
C SER A 320 -31.12 4.54 17.42
N THR A 321 -29.96 5.21 17.53
CA THR A 321 -28.94 4.91 18.52
C THR A 321 -28.97 5.94 19.64
N HIS A 322 -29.02 5.47 20.89
CA HIS A 322 -28.88 6.29 22.08
C HIS A 322 -27.49 6.06 22.69
N GLY A 323 -26.89 7.09 23.29
CA GLY A 323 -25.55 7.07 23.84
C GLY A 323 -25.41 7.94 25.08
N ILE A 324 -24.65 7.44 26.04
CA ILE A 324 -24.27 8.15 27.28
C ILE A 324 -22.79 7.93 27.56
N THR A 325 -22.19 8.79 28.37
CA THR A 325 -20.80 8.65 28.78
C THR A 325 -20.69 8.65 30.29
N VAL A 326 -20.01 7.63 30.83
CA VAL A 326 -19.66 7.52 32.24
C VAL A 326 -18.17 7.80 32.38
N MET A 327 -17.83 8.80 33.19
CA MET A 327 -16.44 9.12 33.50
C MET A 327 -15.98 8.34 34.72
N LEU A 328 -14.94 7.53 34.57
CA LEU A 328 -14.47 6.61 35.60
C LEU A 328 -12.97 6.81 35.86
N MET A 329 -12.57 6.69 37.12
CA MET A 329 -11.16 6.49 37.49
C MET A 329 -10.92 5.00 37.57
N HIS A 330 -10.26 4.44 36.55
CA HIS A 330 -10.01 3.01 36.46
C HIS A 330 -8.57 2.69 36.88
N GLU A 331 -8.41 1.65 37.67
CA GLU A 331 -7.11 1.15 38.11
C GLU A 331 -6.59 0.13 37.09
N PHE A 332 -5.48 0.48 36.46
CA PHE A 332 -4.76 -0.39 35.53
C PHE A 332 -3.53 -0.97 36.21
N THR A 333 -3.12 -2.16 35.77
CA THR A 333 -1.90 -2.81 36.25
C THR A 333 -0.84 -2.81 35.16
N LYS A 334 0.37 -2.35 35.48
CA LYS A 334 1.51 -2.37 34.57
C LYS A 334 2.59 -3.33 35.06
N SER A 335 3.15 -4.13 34.16
CA SER A 335 4.35 -4.93 34.46
C SER A 335 5.63 -4.08 34.33
N ARG A 336 6.49 -4.10 35.36
CA ARG A 336 7.75 -3.34 35.34
C ARG A 336 8.80 -3.97 34.43
N LYS A 337 9.33 -3.17 33.51
CA LYS A 337 10.44 -3.57 32.60
C LYS A 337 11.82 -3.57 33.29
N TYR A 338 11.99 -2.80 34.37
CA TYR A 338 13.26 -2.68 35.11
C TYR A 338 13.02 -2.77 36.62
N ALA A 339 14.03 -3.25 37.36
CA ALA A 339 14.00 -3.23 38.82
C ALA A 339 14.13 -1.78 39.33
N SER A 340 13.32 -1.40 40.32
CA SER A 340 13.41 -0.07 40.90
C SER A 340 14.39 -0.05 42.05
N ARG A 341 15.37 0.86 41.99
CA ARG A 341 16.23 1.18 43.14
C ARG A 341 15.49 1.93 44.24
N LEU A 342 14.37 2.58 43.93
CA LEU A 342 13.63 3.45 44.86
C LEU A 342 12.57 2.71 45.68
N SER A 343 11.93 1.68 45.10
CA SER A 343 10.87 0.91 45.77
C SER A 343 11.25 -0.54 46.08
N GLY A 344 12.49 -0.96 45.75
CA GLY A 344 13.02 -2.31 46.03
C GLY A 344 12.35 -3.46 45.27
N LEU A 345 11.44 -3.17 44.34
CA LEU A 345 10.66 -4.20 43.65
C LEU A 345 11.44 -4.80 42.46
N PRO A 346 11.38 -6.14 42.28
CA PRO A 346 12.07 -6.83 41.20
C PRO A 346 11.47 -6.51 39.82
N LYS A 347 12.24 -6.77 38.77
CA LYS A 347 11.78 -6.73 37.38
C LYS A 347 10.58 -7.68 37.21
N GLY A 348 9.52 -7.22 36.55
CA GLY A 348 8.28 -7.98 36.38
C GLY A 348 7.24 -7.80 37.49
N SER A 349 7.52 -7.00 38.52
CA SER A 349 6.49 -6.61 39.50
C SER A 349 5.36 -5.82 38.85
N GLU A 350 4.14 -6.10 39.30
CA GLU A 350 2.92 -5.39 38.89
C GLU A 350 2.78 -4.10 39.71
N GLU A 351 2.67 -2.97 39.02
CA GLU A 351 2.47 -1.65 39.62
C GLU A 351 1.10 -1.11 39.18
N PRO A 352 0.16 -0.91 40.13
CA PRO A 352 -1.12 -0.32 39.81
C PRO A 352 -0.95 1.18 39.52
N PHE A 353 -1.70 1.69 38.56
CA PHE A 353 -1.82 3.11 38.29
C PHE A 353 -3.25 3.44 37.87
N SER A 354 -3.79 4.54 38.39
CA SER A 354 -5.15 4.97 38.05
C SER A 354 -5.12 5.95 36.89
N ARG A 355 -6.03 5.78 35.93
CA ARG A 355 -6.26 6.74 34.85
C ARG A 355 -7.73 7.01 34.68
N ARG A 356 -8.03 8.25 34.27
CA ARG A 356 -9.36 8.62 33.86
C ARG A 356 -9.66 8.00 32.51
N ILE A 357 -10.78 7.31 32.41
CA ILE A 357 -11.34 6.80 31.17
C ILE A 357 -12.80 7.25 31.05
N TYR A 358 -13.29 7.23 29.83
CA TYR A 358 -14.66 7.51 29.45
C TYR A 358 -15.24 6.23 28.87
N LEU A 359 -16.22 5.67 29.57
CA LEU A 359 -17.01 4.54 29.11
C LEU A 359 -18.24 5.09 28.40
N HIS A 360 -18.27 4.96 27.09
CA HIS A 360 -19.43 5.34 26.28
C HIS A 360 -20.32 4.12 26.12
N LEU A 361 -21.53 4.18 26.66
CA LEU A 361 -22.52 3.12 26.56
C LEU A 361 -23.55 3.52 25.51
N PHE A 362 -23.92 2.58 24.65
CA PHE A 362 -24.88 2.80 23.58
C PHE A 362 -25.99 1.75 23.61
N PHE A 363 -27.16 2.15 23.14
CA PHE A 363 -28.32 1.29 22.96
C PHE A 363 -28.94 1.51 21.57
N ASN A 364 -29.18 0.43 20.85
CA ASN A 364 -29.91 0.45 19.58
C ASN A 364 -31.06 -0.58 19.60
N PRO A 365 -32.33 -0.13 19.55
CA PRO A 365 -33.49 -1.02 19.57
C PRO A 365 -33.57 -1.98 18.38
N MET A 366 -33.13 -1.56 17.19
CA MET A 366 -33.14 -2.43 16.01
C MET A 366 -32.16 -3.59 16.18
N ARG A 367 -30.97 -3.27 16.69
CA ARG A 367 -29.95 -4.27 17.01
C ARG A 367 -30.42 -5.25 18.09
N GLN A 368 -31.19 -4.80 19.07
CA GLN A 368 -31.80 -5.67 20.07
C GLN A 368 -32.71 -6.73 19.41
N ILE A 369 -33.58 -6.32 18.50
CA ILE A 369 -34.49 -7.22 17.77
C ILE A 369 -33.69 -8.24 16.95
N GLU A 370 -32.64 -7.80 16.27
CA GLU A 370 -31.77 -8.67 15.47
C GLU A 370 -31.04 -9.70 16.35
N GLU A 371 -30.43 -9.27 17.45
CA GLU A 371 -29.72 -10.13 18.40
C GLU A 371 -30.67 -11.12 19.09
N ASP A 372 -31.87 -10.67 19.50
CA ASP A 372 -32.92 -11.54 20.06
C ASP A 372 -33.34 -12.63 19.07
N THR A 373 -33.60 -12.24 17.81
CA THR A 373 -34.04 -13.16 16.76
C THR A 373 -32.96 -14.19 16.44
N ALA A 374 -31.70 -13.75 16.31
CA ALA A 374 -30.57 -14.64 16.05
C ALA A 374 -30.34 -15.61 17.21
N PHE A 375 -30.38 -15.12 18.46
CA PHE A 375 -30.21 -15.94 19.65
C PHE A 375 -31.31 -17.00 19.81
N ASP A 376 -32.57 -16.61 19.57
CA ASP A 376 -33.70 -17.56 19.63
C ASP A 376 -33.58 -18.64 18.56
N LYS A 377 -33.16 -18.25 17.34
CA LYS A 377 -32.92 -19.21 16.26
C LYS A 377 -31.80 -20.19 16.62
N ASP A 378 -30.66 -19.71 17.11
CA ASP A 378 -29.53 -20.54 17.54
C ASP A 378 -29.96 -21.56 18.62
N LEU A 379 -30.70 -21.11 19.63
CA LEU A 379 -31.16 -21.99 20.73
C LEU A 379 -32.17 -23.04 20.24
N LEU A 380 -33.03 -22.69 19.29
CA LEU A 380 -33.99 -23.63 18.69
C LEU A 380 -33.27 -24.69 17.83
N GLU A 381 -32.23 -24.30 17.08
CA GLU A 381 -31.40 -25.24 16.31
C GLU A 381 -30.64 -26.21 17.23
N ILE A 382 -29.99 -25.70 18.28
CA ILE A 382 -29.30 -26.55 19.29
C ILE A 382 -30.29 -27.50 19.95
N LYS A 383 -31.49 -27.01 20.31
CA LYS A 383 -32.55 -27.86 20.87
C LYS A 383 -32.93 -28.99 19.91
N GLY A 384 -33.11 -28.69 18.62
CA GLY A 384 -33.43 -29.69 17.59
C GLY A 384 -32.39 -30.81 17.55
N TYR A 385 -31.10 -30.47 17.50
CA TYR A 385 -30.02 -31.46 17.49
C TYR A 385 -30.00 -32.35 18.74
N LEU A 386 -30.23 -31.76 19.92
CA LEU A 386 -30.27 -32.49 21.18
C LEU A 386 -31.49 -33.42 21.29
N GLU A 387 -32.66 -33.02 20.77
CA GLU A 387 -33.87 -33.85 20.72
C GLU A 387 -33.76 -34.99 19.71
N GLU A 388 -33.01 -34.80 18.62
CA GLU A 388 -32.66 -35.83 17.64
C GLU A 388 -31.65 -36.86 18.17
N GLY A 389 -31.08 -36.63 19.36
CA GLY A 389 -30.16 -37.55 20.04
C GLY A 389 -28.68 -37.28 19.78
N THR A 390 -28.33 -36.11 19.23
CA THR A 390 -26.94 -35.68 19.07
C THR A 390 -26.34 -35.40 20.47
N PRO A 391 -25.21 -36.04 20.84
CA PRO A 391 -24.51 -35.72 22.07
C PRO A 391 -24.03 -34.26 22.07
N VAL A 392 -23.99 -33.63 23.25
CA VAL A 392 -23.49 -32.24 23.37
C VAL A 392 -22.06 -32.14 22.84
N GLU A 393 -21.25 -33.18 23.07
CA GLU A 393 -19.84 -33.26 22.67
C GLU A 393 -19.61 -33.25 21.15
N GLU A 394 -20.65 -33.56 20.36
CA GLU A 394 -20.60 -33.53 18.89
C GLU A 394 -20.98 -32.15 18.32
N LEU A 395 -21.50 -31.25 19.16
CA LEU A 395 -21.77 -29.86 18.78
C LEU A 395 -20.47 -29.05 18.69
N SER A 396 -20.53 -27.90 18.01
CA SER A 396 -19.41 -26.95 18.00
C SER A 396 -19.15 -26.40 19.41
N ASP A 397 -17.91 -25.99 19.72
CA ASP A 397 -17.53 -25.45 21.03
C ASP A 397 -18.46 -24.32 21.53
N ASP A 398 -18.90 -23.44 20.63
CA ASP A 398 -19.85 -22.36 20.94
C ASP A 398 -21.25 -22.91 21.28
N ALA A 399 -21.73 -23.88 20.50
CA ALA A 399 -23.01 -24.54 20.74
C ALA A 399 -22.99 -25.37 22.03
N GLN A 400 -21.86 -25.99 22.38
CA GLN A 400 -21.66 -26.66 23.67
C GLN A 400 -21.77 -25.69 24.84
N SER A 401 -21.09 -24.54 24.76
CA SER A 401 -21.16 -23.51 25.79
C SER A 401 -22.59 -23.00 25.97
N LYS A 402 -23.29 -22.70 24.86
CA LYS A 402 -24.69 -22.27 24.88
C LYS A 402 -25.62 -23.35 25.43
N ALA A 403 -25.43 -24.61 25.06
CA ALA A 403 -26.21 -25.73 25.57
C ALA A 403 -26.04 -25.86 27.09
N ASN A 404 -24.81 -25.82 27.59
CA ASN A 404 -24.52 -25.94 29.02
C ASN A 404 -25.10 -24.78 29.85
N GLU A 405 -25.15 -23.57 29.29
CA GLU A 405 -25.61 -22.37 30.00
C GLU A 405 -27.14 -22.19 29.95
N TYR A 406 -27.76 -22.41 28.78
CA TYR A 406 -29.16 -22.05 28.52
C TYR A 406 -30.11 -23.25 28.42
N ILE A 407 -29.60 -24.48 28.41
CA ILE A 407 -30.41 -25.68 28.17
C ILE A 407 -30.24 -26.68 29.31
N THR A 408 -31.35 -27.26 29.75
CA THR A 408 -31.38 -28.39 30.70
C THR A 408 -31.93 -29.62 30.02
N ILE A 409 -31.12 -30.68 29.95
CA ILE A 409 -31.51 -31.96 29.37
C ILE A 409 -32.15 -32.83 30.46
N ARG A 410 -33.37 -33.33 30.20
CA ARG A 410 -34.07 -34.28 31.08
C ARG A 410 -34.29 -35.60 30.34
N HIS A 411 -33.95 -36.71 30.98
CA HIS A 411 -34.19 -38.05 30.46
C HIS A 411 -35.44 -38.66 31.08
N TYR A 412 -36.41 -39.01 30.24
CA TYR A 412 -37.60 -39.77 30.64
C TYR A 412 -37.64 -41.09 29.86
N GLY A 413 -37.03 -42.14 30.41
CA GLY A 413 -36.89 -43.43 29.73
C GLY A 413 -36.03 -43.30 28.46
N SER A 414 -36.57 -43.65 27.30
CA SER A 414 -35.90 -43.50 25.99
C SER A 414 -36.11 -42.13 25.33
N LYS A 415 -36.91 -41.23 25.93
CA LYS A 415 -37.14 -39.88 25.39
C LYS A 415 -36.24 -38.86 26.08
N ILE A 416 -35.50 -38.11 25.27
CA ILE A 416 -34.77 -36.91 25.67
C ILE A 416 -35.75 -35.74 25.59
N THR A 417 -35.89 -34.97 26.65
CA THR A 417 -36.69 -33.73 26.67
C THR A 417 -35.79 -32.57 27.01
N VAL A 418 -35.77 -31.57 26.13
CA VAL A 418 -34.87 -30.43 26.22
C VAL A 418 -35.67 -29.21 26.68
N VAL A 419 -35.30 -28.65 27.83
CA VAL A 419 -35.99 -27.50 28.45
C VAL A 419 -35.05 -26.30 28.50
N PHE A 420 -35.57 -25.12 28.16
CA PHE A 420 -34.81 -23.87 28.22
C PHE A 420 -34.73 -23.33 29.64
N ASN A 421 -33.58 -22.75 29.98
CA ASN A 421 -33.37 -22.01 31.21
C ASN A 421 -33.78 -20.54 31.01
N ASP A 422 -35.08 -20.27 31.14
CA ASP A 422 -35.67 -18.95 30.88
C ASP A 422 -35.01 -17.82 31.70
N GLN A 423 -34.49 -18.12 32.90
CA GLN A 423 -33.85 -17.11 33.74
C GLN A 423 -32.52 -16.62 33.15
N GLU A 424 -31.67 -17.54 32.69
CA GLU A 424 -30.37 -17.16 32.08
C GLU A 424 -30.57 -16.55 30.70
N ILE A 425 -31.55 -17.05 29.94
CA ILE A 425 -31.95 -16.47 28.65
C ILE A 425 -32.40 -15.01 28.83
N GLN A 426 -33.26 -14.73 29.81
CA GLN A 426 -33.70 -13.35 30.09
C GLN A 426 -32.54 -12.43 30.51
N LYS A 427 -31.60 -12.93 31.32
CA LYS A 427 -30.40 -12.16 31.73
C LYS A 427 -29.51 -11.82 30.53
N GLN A 428 -29.37 -12.74 29.58
CA GLN A 428 -28.59 -12.52 28.37
C GLN A 428 -29.29 -11.54 27.42
N LYS A 429 -30.60 -11.75 27.16
CA LYS A 429 -31.42 -10.84 26.34
C LYS A 429 -31.50 -9.42 26.90
N ALA A 430 -31.43 -9.25 28.22
CA ALA A 430 -31.38 -7.93 28.85
C ALA A 430 -30.15 -7.09 28.43
N CYS A 431 -29.08 -7.75 27.94
CA CYS A 431 -27.89 -7.09 27.44
C CYS A 431 -27.91 -6.89 25.91
N HIS A 432 -28.92 -7.40 25.20
CA HIS A 432 -29.03 -7.24 23.75
C HIS A 432 -29.35 -5.79 23.34
N GLY A 433 -28.83 -5.39 22.19
CA GLY A 433 -28.91 -4.03 21.66
C GLY A 433 -27.96 -3.04 22.32
N TYR A 434 -27.24 -3.44 23.38
CA TYR A 434 -26.24 -2.61 24.03
C TYR A 434 -24.84 -2.90 23.51
N PHE A 435 -24.04 -1.84 23.35
CA PHE A 435 -22.61 -1.96 23.09
C PHE A 435 -21.87 -0.82 23.77
N ALA A 436 -20.58 -1.01 24.02
CA ALA A 436 -19.79 -0.07 24.79
C ALA A 436 -18.45 0.24 24.11
N LEU A 437 -18.04 1.50 24.13
CA LEU A 437 -16.72 1.96 23.71
C LEU A 437 -15.98 2.52 24.92
N VAL A 438 -14.68 2.28 25.02
CA VAL A 438 -13.82 2.91 26.03
C VAL A 438 -12.86 3.85 25.32
N SER A 439 -12.77 5.08 25.81
CA SER A 439 -11.75 6.05 25.43
C SER A 439 -11.05 6.64 26.66
N ASN A 440 -9.84 7.14 26.48
CA ASN A 440 -9.13 7.91 27.52
C ASN A 440 -9.08 9.43 27.21
N CYS A 441 -9.45 9.83 25.99
CA CYS A 441 -9.38 11.22 25.54
C CYS A 441 -10.75 11.76 25.14
N GLU A 442 -11.51 11.00 24.35
CA GLU A 442 -12.79 11.45 23.82
C GLU A 442 -13.86 11.45 24.92
N LYS A 443 -14.57 12.57 25.05
CA LYS A 443 -15.56 12.79 26.12
C LYS A 443 -16.97 12.70 25.60
N ASP A 444 -17.17 13.10 24.35
CA ASP A 444 -18.49 13.09 23.74
C ASP A 444 -18.79 11.69 23.17
N PRO A 445 -19.92 11.06 23.54
CA PRO A 445 -20.24 9.72 23.07
C PRO A 445 -20.45 9.68 21.55
N PHE A 446 -20.96 10.75 20.93
CA PHE A 446 -21.28 10.75 19.51
C PHE A 446 -20.06 11.06 18.65
N GLU A 447 -19.13 11.89 19.12
CA GLU A 447 -17.82 12.06 18.50
C GLU A 447 -17.02 10.75 18.58
N CYS A 448 -17.01 10.09 19.74
CA CYS A 448 -16.38 8.78 19.92
C CYS A 448 -16.98 7.74 18.96
N LEU A 449 -18.31 7.68 18.88
CA LEU A 449 -19.02 6.78 17.96
C LEU A 449 -18.73 7.11 16.49
N ALA A 450 -18.67 8.40 16.13
CA ALA A 450 -18.36 8.83 14.77
C ALA A 450 -16.94 8.42 14.37
N LYS A 451 -15.94 8.66 15.24
CA LYS A 451 -14.56 8.21 15.05
C LYS A 451 -14.48 6.70 14.93
N TYR A 452 -15.14 5.96 15.83
CA TYR A 452 -15.19 4.50 15.80
C TYR A 452 -15.83 3.95 14.51
N ARG A 453 -16.96 4.52 14.07
CA ARG A 453 -17.63 4.11 12.81
C ARG A 453 -16.74 4.39 11.59
N ARG A 454 -15.97 5.48 11.58
CA ARG A 454 -15.01 5.78 10.50
C ARG A 454 -13.89 4.74 10.40
N ARG A 455 -13.59 3.99 11.47
CA ARG A 455 -12.66 2.83 11.43
C ARG A 455 -13.04 1.86 10.31
N GLY A 456 -14.33 1.65 10.02
CA GLY A 456 -14.80 0.78 8.94
C GLY A 456 -14.23 1.10 7.55
N THR A 457 -13.65 2.29 7.37
CA THR A 457 -12.86 2.63 6.18
C THR A 457 -11.69 1.65 5.96
N ILE A 458 -11.09 1.13 7.03
CA ILE A 458 -9.99 0.15 6.94
C ILE A 458 -10.47 -1.21 6.39
N GLU A 459 -11.73 -1.57 6.66
CA GLU A 459 -12.32 -2.81 6.12
C GLU A 459 -12.53 -2.68 4.61
N ALA A 460 -13.04 -1.52 4.16
CA ALA A 460 -13.14 -1.20 2.74
C ALA A 460 -11.76 -1.13 2.04
N PHE A 461 -10.73 -0.67 2.76
CA PHE A 461 -9.34 -0.71 2.30
C PHE A 461 -8.85 -2.16 2.09
N PHE A 462 -9.09 -3.06 3.06
CA PHE A 462 -8.72 -4.47 2.94
C PHE A 462 -9.48 -5.17 1.80
N GLU A 463 -10.76 -4.87 1.65
CA GLU A 463 -11.57 -5.38 0.55
C GLU A 463 -11.01 -4.90 -0.80
N SER A 464 -10.67 -3.62 -0.91
CA SER A 464 -10.05 -3.05 -2.12
C SER A 464 -8.72 -3.72 -2.43
N GLY A 465 -7.88 -4.00 -1.43
CA GLY A 465 -6.65 -4.78 -1.61
C GLY A 465 -6.91 -6.17 -2.17
N LYS A 466 -7.85 -6.91 -1.57
CA LYS A 466 -8.22 -8.26 -2.03
C LYS A 466 -8.70 -8.23 -3.47
N GLN A 467 -9.64 -7.34 -3.80
CA GLN A 467 -10.28 -7.33 -5.12
C GLN A 467 -9.44 -6.70 -6.23
N ARG A 468 -8.61 -5.69 -5.91
CA ARG A 468 -8.03 -4.77 -6.92
C ARG A 468 -6.51 -4.76 -7.00
N MET A 469 -5.80 -5.46 -6.11
CA MET A 469 -4.33 -5.48 -6.09
C MET A 469 -3.75 -6.89 -6.13
N ASP A 470 -4.54 -7.89 -6.55
CA ASP A 470 -4.20 -9.31 -6.55
C ASP A 470 -3.73 -9.80 -5.15
N CYS A 471 -4.32 -9.28 -4.07
CA CYS A 471 -3.99 -9.68 -2.69
C CYS A 471 -4.80 -10.90 -2.20
N THR A 472 -5.68 -11.49 -3.03
CA THR A 472 -6.44 -12.69 -2.65
C THR A 472 -5.57 -13.94 -2.53
N ARG A 473 -4.45 -13.99 -3.28
CA ARG A 473 -3.60 -15.18 -3.38
C ARG A 473 -2.13 -14.79 -3.40
N THR A 474 -1.34 -15.48 -2.58
CA THR A 474 0.10 -15.19 -2.46
C THR A 474 0.89 -15.54 -3.72
N ARG A 475 0.55 -16.64 -4.43
CA ARG A 475 1.22 -17.20 -5.64
C ARG A 475 2.76 -17.16 -5.59
N VAL A 476 3.33 -17.22 -4.39
CA VAL A 476 4.74 -17.04 -4.12
C VAL A 476 5.17 -18.11 -3.13
N TRP A 477 6.37 -18.65 -3.36
CA TRP A 477 6.89 -19.84 -2.68
C TRP A 477 7.73 -19.54 -1.43
N THR A 478 8.26 -18.31 -1.27
CA THR A 478 9.16 -17.95 -0.17
C THR A 478 8.60 -16.78 0.66
N THR A 479 8.93 -16.77 1.95
CA THR A 479 8.48 -15.72 2.89
C THR A 479 8.99 -14.33 2.50
N ASP A 480 10.28 -14.19 2.15
CA ASP A 480 10.86 -12.90 1.75
C ASP A 480 10.15 -12.35 0.51
N ARG A 481 10.00 -13.18 -0.53
CA ARG A 481 9.33 -12.77 -1.76
C ARG A 481 7.88 -12.38 -1.53
N LEU A 482 7.18 -13.09 -0.64
CA LEU A 482 5.82 -12.72 -0.27
C LEU A 482 5.80 -11.33 0.38
N ARG A 483 6.74 -11.06 1.28
CA ARG A 483 6.86 -9.75 1.93
C ARG A 483 7.16 -8.64 0.93
N GLY A 484 8.12 -8.84 0.02
CA GLY A 484 8.44 -7.85 -1.01
C GLY A 484 7.27 -7.61 -1.98
N ARG A 485 6.52 -8.66 -2.33
CA ARG A 485 5.29 -8.53 -3.11
C ARG A 485 4.22 -7.72 -2.34
N MET A 486 3.99 -8.04 -1.07
CA MET A 486 3.06 -7.30 -0.22
C MET A 486 3.43 -5.82 -0.13
N PHE A 487 4.71 -5.48 -0.07
CA PHE A 487 5.17 -4.10 -0.08
C PHE A 487 4.80 -3.37 -1.38
N VAL A 488 5.03 -3.98 -2.54
CA VAL A 488 4.63 -3.38 -3.84
C VAL A 488 3.10 -3.22 -3.95
N GLN A 489 2.35 -4.21 -3.47
CA GLN A 489 0.88 -4.13 -3.39
C GLN A 489 0.42 -3.03 -2.43
N PHE A 490 1.12 -2.84 -1.31
CA PHE A 490 0.86 -1.76 -0.36
C PHE A 490 1.11 -0.39 -0.97
N VAL A 491 2.19 -0.22 -1.74
CA VAL A 491 2.46 1.02 -2.50
C VAL A 491 1.33 1.27 -3.51
N ALA A 492 0.89 0.25 -4.25
CA ALA A 492 -0.24 0.37 -5.19
C ALA A 492 -1.54 0.79 -4.48
N LEU A 493 -1.80 0.27 -3.28
CA LEU A 493 -2.92 0.67 -2.44
C LEU A 493 -2.82 2.12 -1.96
N CYS A 494 -1.62 2.62 -1.66
CA CYS A 494 -1.42 4.04 -1.33
C CYS A 494 -1.90 4.93 -2.48
N TYR A 495 -1.55 4.60 -3.73
CA TYR A 495 -2.04 5.35 -4.90
C TYR A 495 -3.56 5.27 -5.03
N TYR A 496 -4.13 4.07 -4.89
CA TYR A 496 -5.57 3.87 -5.04
C TYR A 496 -6.37 4.67 -4.01
N GLU A 497 -5.98 4.63 -2.73
CA GLU A 497 -6.65 5.37 -1.66
C GLU A 497 -6.49 6.88 -1.86
N TYR A 498 -5.30 7.33 -2.24
CA TYR A 498 -5.07 8.76 -2.50
C TYR A 498 -5.94 9.26 -3.66
N PHE A 499 -5.96 8.52 -4.77
CA PHE A 499 -6.79 8.88 -5.91
C PHE A 499 -8.28 8.87 -5.53
N SER A 500 -8.72 7.87 -4.77
CA SER A 500 -10.10 7.78 -4.30
C SER A 500 -10.48 8.95 -3.37
N GLU A 501 -9.56 9.45 -2.55
CA GLU A 501 -9.74 10.67 -1.76
C GLU A 501 -9.89 11.89 -2.67
N GLN A 502 -8.99 12.09 -3.63
CA GLN A 502 -9.05 13.21 -4.58
C GLN A 502 -10.39 13.24 -5.33
N LEU A 503 -10.85 12.09 -5.83
CA LEU A 503 -12.15 11.98 -6.50
C LEU A 503 -13.31 12.35 -5.57
N ARG A 504 -13.23 12.00 -4.29
CA ARG A 504 -14.27 12.33 -3.30
C ARG A 504 -14.29 13.83 -3.01
N GLU A 505 -13.13 14.45 -2.85
CA GLU A 505 -13.01 15.89 -2.65
C GLU A 505 -13.52 16.67 -3.87
N ILE A 506 -13.21 16.22 -5.08
CA ILE A 506 -13.77 16.79 -6.31
C ILE A 506 -15.31 16.71 -6.26
N LYS A 507 -15.88 15.52 -6.01
CA LYS A 507 -17.34 15.34 -5.92
C LYS A 507 -18.02 16.24 -4.89
N ARG A 508 -17.35 16.52 -3.77
CA ARG A 508 -17.86 17.39 -2.69
C ARG A 508 -17.98 18.85 -3.13
N HIS A 509 -17.14 19.31 -4.05
CA HIS A 509 -17.09 20.70 -4.49
C HIS A 509 -17.79 20.95 -5.83
N LEU A 510 -17.98 19.92 -6.66
CA LEU A 510 -18.75 20.04 -7.90
C LEU A 510 -20.17 20.54 -7.63
N THR A 511 -20.68 21.37 -8.53
CA THR A 511 -22.04 21.96 -8.55
C THR A 511 -22.35 22.94 -7.43
N LYS A 512 -21.35 23.34 -6.63
CA LYS A 512 -21.51 24.33 -5.56
C LYS A 512 -21.07 25.70 -6.05
N ALA A 513 -21.98 26.67 -6.02
CA ALA A 513 -21.63 28.06 -6.24
C ALA A 513 -20.62 28.51 -5.18
N ASN A 514 -19.54 29.14 -5.62
CA ASN A 514 -18.45 29.59 -4.74
C ASN A 514 -18.35 31.12 -4.65
N GLY A 515 -19.27 31.85 -5.30
CA GLY A 515 -19.33 33.30 -5.30
C GLY A 515 -18.45 33.97 -6.37
N ASP A 516 -17.71 33.18 -7.17
CA ASP A 516 -16.96 33.70 -8.31
C ASP A 516 -17.91 33.84 -9.53
N PRO A 517 -18.11 35.06 -10.07
CA PRO A 517 -18.99 35.30 -11.22
C PRO A 517 -18.60 34.52 -12.49
N VAL A 518 -17.32 34.15 -12.63
CA VAL A 518 -16.83 33.37 -13.78
C VAL A 518 -17.14 31.89 -13.59
N HIS A 519 -16.95 31.37 -12.38
CA HIS A 519 -17.28 29.99 -12.03
C HIS A 519 -18.80 29.75 -12.05
N ASP A 520 -19.58 30.64 -11.43
CA ASP A 520 -21.02 30.48 -11.17
C ASP A 520 -21.90 30.74 -12.41
N LEU A 521 -21.29 30.84 -13.59
CA LEU A 521 -22.00 30.81 -14.87
C LEU A 521 -22.78 29.51 -15.02
N LYS A 522 -24.05 29.60 -15.44
CA LYS A 522 -24.95 28.46 -15.64
C LYS A 522 -24.30 27.33 -16.46
N LYS A 523 -23.57 27.67 -17.52
CA LYS A 523 -22.88 26.72 -18.39
C LYS A 523 -21.82 25.88 -17.65
N ASN A 524 -21.08 26.49 -16.73
CA ASN A 524 -20.03 25.81 -15.96
C ASN A 524 -20.66 24.87 -14.93
N LEU A 525 -21.69 25.32 -14.21
CA LEU A 525 -22.44 24.48 -13.28
C LEU A 525 -23.13 23.30 -13.97
N GLU A 526 -23.66 23.48 -15.19
CA GLU A 526 -24.19 22.40 -16.01
C GLU A 526 -23.10 21.39 -16.42
N LEU A 527 -21.89 21.87 -16.77
CA LEU A 527 -20.75 21.00 -17.09
C LEU A 527 -20.29 20.21 -15.87
N GLU A 528 -20.26 20.82 -14.69
CA GLU A 528 -19.96 20.16 -13.42
C GLU A 528 -21.00 19.12 -13.05
N ALA A 529 -22.29 19.39 -13.28
CA ALA A 529 -23.36 18.42 -13.04
C ALA A 529 -23.22 17.18 -13.94
N ARG A 530 -22.79 17.39 -15.19
CA ARG A 530 -22.46 16.30 -16.12
C ARG A 530 -21.24 15.51 -15.66
N LEU A 531 -20.19 16.19 -15.17
CA LEU A 531 -19.01 15.54 -14.61
C LEU A 531 -19.37 14.71 -13.37
N LYS A 532 -20.12 15.30 -12.43
CA LYS A 532 -20.59 14.63 -11.21
C LYS A 532 -21.38 13.36 -11.53
N THR A 533 -22.37 13.47 -12.43
CA THR A 533 -23.16 12.32 -12.90
C THR A 533 -22.26 11.24 -13.52
N TRP A 534 -21.25 11.61 -14.31
CA TRP A 534 -20.31 10.65 -14.88
C TRP A 534 -19.45 9.96 -13.80
N MET A 535 -18.97 10.71 -12.81
CA MET A 535 -18.17 10.18 -11.70
C MET A 535 -18.98 9.31 -10.74
N ASP A 536 -20.28 9.57 -10.56
CA ASP A 536 -21.15 8.77 -9.68
C ASP A 536 -21.53 7.43 -10.32
N ASN A 537 -21.61 7.38 -11.65
CA ASN A 537 -21.93 6.17 -12.40
C ASN A 537 -20.71 5.32 -12.80
N LYS A 538 -19.49 5.70 -12.39
CA LYS A 538 -18.27 4.96 -12.71
C LYS A 538 -17.46 4.64 -11.46
N PRO A 539 -17.00 3.39 -11.28
CA PRO A 539 -16.00 3.08 -10.28
C PRO A 539 -14.65 3.68 -10.68
N VAL A 540 -13.79 3.89 -9.67
CA VAL A 540 -12.47 4.54 -9.78
C VAL A 540 -11.63 3.97 -10.93
N TYR A 541 -11.55 2.64 -11.06
CA TYR A 541 -10.73 2.02 -12.10
C TYR A 541 -11.26 2.28 -13.52
N LEU A 542 -12.59 2.34 -13.71
CA LEU A 542 -13.18 2.69 -15.01
C LEU A 542 -12.99 4.16 -15.35
N MET A 543 -12.78 5.03 -14.36
CA MET A 543 -12.38 6.41 -14.61
C MET A 543 -10.96 6.45 -15.17
N LEU A 544 -10.00 5.72 -14.59
CA LEU A 544 -8.63 5.63 -15.14
C LEU A 544 -8.64 5.02 -16.55
N GLN A 545 -9.35 3.90 -16.72
CA GLN A 545 -9.46 3.22 -18.01
C GLN A 545 -10.12 4.08 -19.10
N TRP A 546 -10.98 5.04 -18.73
CA TRP A 546 -11.55 6.00 -19.68
C TRP A 546 -10.45 6.81 -20.40
N PHE A 547 -9.46 7.26 -19.64
CA PHE A 547 -8.32 8.04 -20.14
C PHE A 547 -7.23 7.17 -20.79
N ASP A 548 -7.36 5.85 -20.77
CA ASP A 548 -6.47 4.93 -21.47
C ASP A 548 -6.62 4.99 -23.01
N THR A 549 -7.69 5.61 -23.49
CA THR A 549 -7.95 5.87 -24.91
C THR A 549 -7.20 7.09 -25.45
N VAL A 550 -6.61 7.90 -24.55
CA VAL A 550 -5.84 9.09 -24.94
C VAL A 550 -4.44 8.66 -25.36
N GLU A 551 -4.19 8.80 -26.65
CA GLU A 551 -2.94 8.39 -27.28
C GLU A 551 -2.19 9.59 -27.80
N LYS A 552 -0.87 9.46 -27.75
CA LYS A 552 0.08 10.44 -28.24
C LYS A 552 0.83 9.82 -29.39
N VAL A 553 0.77 10.48 -30.55
CA VAL A 553 1.54 10.08 -31.73
C VAL A 553 2.62 11.13 -31.97
N GLY A 554 3.86 10.68 -31.87
CA GLY A 554 5.04 11.47 -32.23
C GLY A 554 5.56 10.99 -33.58
N VAL A 555 5.72 11.89 -34.54
CA VAL A 555 6.33 11.61 -35.84
C VAL A 555 7.53 12.52 -36.03
N SER A 556 8.71 11.91 -36.10
CA SER A 556 9.97 12.59 -36.32
C SER A 556 10.58 12.20 -37.66
N SER A 557 11.00 13.21 -38.41
CA SER A 557 11.89 13.11 -39.58
C SER A 557 13.24 13.75 -39.24
N LYS A 558 14.19 13.70 -40.18
CA LYS A 558 15.50 14.37 -40.01
C LYS A 558 15.42 15.89 -39.85
N LEU A 559 14.30 16.52 -40.24
CA LEU A 559 14.14 17.98 -40.30
C LEU A 559 13.07 18.52 -39.35
N LEU A 560 12.04 17.71 -39.05
CA LEU A 560 10.84 18.15 -38.33
C LEU A 560 10.33 17.04 -37.41
N SER A 561 9.89 17.42 -36.22
CA SER A 561 9.11 16.57 -35.30
C SER A 561 7.72 17.19 -35.13
N ARG A 562 6.68 16.37 -35.26
CA ARG A 562 5.30 16.73 -34.96
C ARG A 562 4.74 15.77 -33.93
N ARG A 563 3.83 16.28 -33.11
CA ARG A 563 3.18 15.53 -32.04
C ARG A 563 1.73 15.95 -31.97
N TRP A 564 0.84 14.99 -31.86
CA TRP A 564 -0.57 15.23 -31.59
C TRP A 564 -1.09 14.19 -30.61
N THR A 565 -2.14 14.55 -29.90
CA THR A 565 -2.84 13.72 -28.92
C THR A 565 -4.28 13.50 -29.36
N THR A 566 -4.90 12.42 -28.90
CA THR A 566 -6.36 12.23 -29.05
C THR A 566 -7.09 13.42 -28.43
N GLU A 567 -8.07 13.95 -29.15
CA GLU A 567 -8.92 15.04 -28.64
C GLU A 567 -9.68 14.58 -27.38
N ILE A 568 -9.76 15.47 -26.38
CA ILE A 568 -10.54 15.23 -25.17
C ILE A 568 -11.78 16.11 -25.14
N THR A 569 -12.84 15.65 -24.47
CA THR A 569 -14.06 16.46 -24.35
C THR A 569 -13.90 17.56 -23.29
N GLN A 570 -14.72 18.61 -23.33
CA GLN A 570 -14.71 19.66 -22.29
C GLN A 570 -14.92 19.12 -20.87
N ARG A 571 -15.70 18.04 -20.72
CA ARG A 571 -15.90 17.36 -19.43
C ARG A 571 -14.61 16.69 -18.96
N ASP A 572 -13.88 16.06 -19.89
CA ASP A 572 -12.64 15.35 -19.58
C ASP A 572 -11.52 16.34 -19.25
N GLY A 573 -11.43 17.47 -19.97
CA GLY A 573 -10.55 18.59 -19.63
C GLY A 573 -10.85 19.14 -18.23
N LEU A 574 -12.13 19.42 -17.92
CA LEU A 574 -12.54 19.85 -16.58
C LEU A 574 -12.15 18.83 -15.49
N PHE A 575 -12.26 17.53 -15.77
CA PHE A 575 -11.83 16.50 -14.82
C PHE A 575 -10.33 16.53 -14.55
N LEU A 576 -9.52 16.66 -15.61
CA LEU A 576 -8.06 16.77 -15.50
C LEU A 576 -7.64 18.06 -14.80
N ASP A 577 -8.29 19.19 -15.10
CA ASP A 577 -8.08 20.47 -14.41
C ASP A 577 -8.36 20.37 -12.91
N ARG A 578 -9.48 19.73 -12.53
CA ARG A 578 -9.86 19.50 -11.13
C ARG A 578 -8.89 18.57 -10.41
N LEU A 579 -8.19 17.70 -11.14
CA LEU A 579 -7.10 16.88 -10.61
C LEU A 579 -5.73 17.58 -10.62
N GLY A 580 -5.58 18.70 -11.33
CA GLY A 580 -4.29 19.38 -11.53
C GLY A 580 -3.38 18.73 -12.58
N VAL A 581 -3.95 17.94 -13.50
CA VAL A 581 -3.21 17.25 -14.56
C VAL A 581 -3.18 18.11 -15.82
N ASP A 582 -1.97 18.48 -16.25
CA ASP A 582 -1.75 19.20 -17.51
C ASP A 582 -2.17 18.35 -18.69
N HIS A 583 -3.01 18.91 -19.56
CA HIS A 583 -3.58 18.19 -20.70
C HIS A 583 -3.61 19.00 -22.01
N GLU A 584 -3.03 20.21 -21.99
CA GLU A 584 -2.87 21.09 -23.15
C GLU A 584 -1.64 20.77 -24.02
#